data_AF-A0A2A9NHK1-F1
#
_entry.id   AF-A0A2A9NHK1-F1
#
_cell.length_a   1.000
_cell.length_b   1.000
_cell.length_c   1.000
_cell.angle_alpha   90.00
_cell.angle_beta   90.00
_cell.angle_gamma   90.00
#
_symmetry.space_group_name_H-M   'P 1'
#
loop_
_entity.id
_entity.type
_entity.pdbx_description
1 polymer ?
#
loop_
_entity_poly.entity_id
_entity_poly.type
_entity_poly.pdbx_seq_one_letter_code
_entity_poly.pdbx_strand_id
1 'polypeptide(L)'
;MRPTLASTILRRSPPRDALRQRIFTRKASSGPEKAQEALATAQKQASQVWDAVKKFVEPAGQRLGGLLGSYKQPLLYNLSVTREIIKQVYVAERLQPPSLSSIRTAYATLVSRAISPAYWREVVQNGEILRIGVYGLEAYGIFKIGEILGRRSLVGYNVQ
;
A
#
# COMPACT_ATOMS: atom_id res chain seq x y z
N MET A 1 38.52 26.79 -59.48
CA MET A 1 39.46 26.03 -58.64
C MET A 1 38.74 25.65 -57.34
N ARG A 2 38.72 24.35 -56.97
CA ARG A 2 38.27 23.85 -55.65
C ARG A 2 39.37 24.13 -54.59
N PRO A 3 39.08 24.16 -53.28
CA PRO A 3 39.02 22.91 -52.51
C PRO A 3 37.85 22.79 -51.52
N THR A 4 37.52 21.53 -51.28
CA THR A 4 36.66 20.92 -50.25
C THR A 4 37.26 21.01 -48.86
N LEU A 5 36.45 21.12 -47.79
CA LEU A 5 36.71 20.42 -46.52
C LEU A 5 35.40 20.11 -45.79
N ALA A 6 35.22 18.82 -45.49
CA ALA A 6 34.17 18.25 -44.66
C ALA A 6 34.58 18.31 -43.18
N SER A 7 33.70 18.75 -42.30
CA SER A 7 33.89 18.67 -40.85
C SER A 7 32.78 17.82 -40.23
N THR A 8 32.99 16.50 -40.27
CA THR A 8 32.22 15.49 -39.55
C THR A 8 32.52 15.62 -38.06
N ILE A 9 31.60 16.18 -37.28
CA ILE A 9 31.66 16.10 -35.81
C ILE A 9 31.12 14.73 -35.39
N LEU A 10 32.04 13.81 -35.14
CA LEU A 10 31.80 12.55 -34.43
C LEU A 10 31.35 12.85 -32.99
N ARG A 11 30.04 12.82 -32.75
CA ARG A 11 29.46 12.84 -31.40
C ARG A 11 29.73 11.50 -30.72
N ARG A 12 30.76 11.45 -29.88
CA ARG A 12 31.13 10.29 -29.05
C ARG A 12 30.06 10.07 -27.97
N SER A 13 29.27 9.01 -28.10
CA SER A 13 28.37 8.55 -27.03
C SER A 13 29.21 7.92 -25.91
N PRO A 14 28.97 8.22 -24.61
CA PRO A 14 29.64 7.51 -23.53
C PRO A 14 29.14 6.04 -23.46
N PRO A 15 30.00 5.07 -23.11
CA PRO A 15 29.58 3.69 -22.97
C PRO A 15 28.57 3.56 -21.82
N ARG A 16 27.44 2.90 -22.09
CA ARG A 16 26.31 2.69 -21.15
C ARG A 16 26.66 1.81 -19.94
N ASP A 17 27.87 1.27 -19.88
CA ASP A 17 28.28 0.31 -18.84
C ASP A 17 28.76 0.98 -17.54
N ALA A 18 29.14 2.27 -17.58
CA ALA A 18 29.67 2.97 -16.40
C ALA A 18 28.59 3.32 -15.34
N LEU A 19 27.30 3.25 -15.68
CA LEU A 19 26.19 3.57 -14.76
C LEU A 19 25.61 2.35 -14.04
N ARG A 20 25.98 1.11 -14.42
CA ARG A 20 25.44 -0.12 -13.79
C ARG A 20 26.18 -0.56 -12.53
N GLN A 21 27.41 -0.10 -12.31
CA GLN A 21 28.23 -0.56 -11.16
C GLN A 21 28.03 0.24 -9.86
N ARG A 22 27.23 1.32 -9.85
CA ARG A 22 27.04 2.17 -8.66
C ARG A 22 25.82 1.86 -7.79
N ILE A 23 24.96 0.92 -8.19
CA ILE A 23 23.75 0.56 -7.42
C ILE A 23 24.01 -0.57 -6.40
N PHE A 24 25.15 -1.27 -6.51
CA PHE A 24 25.47 -2.42 -5.64
C PHE A 24 26.57 -2.17 -4.60
N THR A 25 26.89 -0.92 -4.28
CA THR A 25 27.72 -0.61 -3.11
C THR A 25 26.86 -0.39 -1.87
N ARG A 26 26.04 -1.39 -1.50
CA ARG A 26 25.57 -1.49 -0.11
C ARG A 26 26.66 -2.22 0.67
N LYS A 27 27.22 -1.51 1.62
CA LYS A 27 28.03 -2.04 2.72
C LYS A 27 27.18 -3.06 3.50
N ALA A 28 27.18 -4.31 3.04
CA ALA A 28 26.70 -5.46 3.78
C ALA A 28 27.94 -6.16 4.35
N SER A 29 28.37 -5.71 5.52
CA SER A 29 29.31 -6.46 6.34
C SER A 29 28.58 -7.65 6.98
N SER A 30 28.31 -8.66 6.15
CA SER A 30 27.96 -10.03 6.54
C SER A 30 27.86 -10.85 5.24
N GLY A 31 28.73 -11.85 5.09
CA GLY A 31 28.94 -12.60 3.84
C GLY A 31 27.68 -13.25 3.23
N PRO A 32 27.80 -13.77 1.98
CA PRO A 32 26.70 -14.44 1.27
C PRO A 32 26.08 -15.60 2.07
N GLU A 33 26.86 -16.23 2.95
CA GLU A 33 26.41 -17.33 3.82
C GLU A 33 25.38 -16.87 4.86
N LYS A 34 25.52 -15.69 5.49
CA LYS A 34 24.55 -15.20 6.49
C LYS A 34 23.23 -14.72 5.88
N ALA A 35 23.28 -14.19 4.66
CA ALA A 35 22.08 -13.85 3.91
C ALA A 35 21.33 -15.11 3.44
N GLN A 36 22.07 -16.16 3.05
CA GLN A 36 21.50 -17.46 2.69
C GLN A 36 20.96 -18.19 3.92
N GLU A 37 21.60 -18.08 5.08
CA GLU A 37 21.09 -18.63 6.36
C GLU A 37 19.85 -17.88 6.84
N ALA A 38 19.80 -16.56 6.71
CA ALA A 38 18.62 -15.76 7.02
C ALA A 38 17.46 -16.06 6.06
N LEU A 39 17.73 -16.26 4.77
CA LEU A 39 16.72 -16.70 3.81
C LEU A 39 16.28 -18.14 4.10
N ALA A 40 17.19 -19.05 4.42
CA ALA A 40 16.88 -20.44 4.71
C ALA A 40 16.11 -20.61 6.02
N THR A 41 16.40 -19.79 7.04
CA THR A 41 15.63 -19.76 8.30
C THR A 41 14.27 -19.09 8.11
N ALA A 42 14.19 -17.99 7.37
CA ALA A 42 12.91 -17.39 6.99
C ALA A 42 12.07 -18.32 6.12
N GLN A 43 12.69 -19.07 5.21
CA GLN A 43 12.02 -20.03 4.33
C GLN A 43 11.58 -21.28 5.10
N LYS A 44 12.36 -21.74 6.08
CA LYS A 44 11.98 -22.82 7.01
C LYS A 44 10.84 -22.42 7.95
N GLN A 45 10.86 -21.19 8.48
CA GLN A 45 9.75 -20.68 9.31
C GLN A 45 8.52 -20.40 8.48
N ALA A 46 8.69 -19.81 7.29
CA ALA A 46 7.59 -19.61 6.35
C ALA A 46 7.00 -20.96 5.93
N SER A 47 7.81 -21.97 5.62
CA SER A 47 7.30 -23.30 5.26
C SER A 47 6.61 -23.98 6.43
N GLN A 48 7.14 -23.89 7.64
CA GLN A 48 6.49 -24.44 8.84
C GLN A 48 5.15 -23.76 9.15
N VAL A 49 5.09 -22.43 9.03
CA VAL A 49 3.84 -21.67 9.16
C VAL A 49 2.90 -22.02 8.01
N TRP A 50 3.40 -22.21 6.79
CA TRP A 50 2.58 -22.63 5.65
C TRP A 50 2.06 -24.05 5.80
N ASP A 51 2.84 -24.95 6.37
CA ASP A 51 2.43 -26.33 6.60
C ASP A 51 1.45 -26.42 7.77
N ALA A 52 1.60 -25.59 8.80
CA ALA A 52 0.65 -25.47 9.91
C ALA A 52 -0.68 -24.84 9.45
N VAL A 53 -0.61 -23.77 8.66
CA VAL A 53 -1.79 -23.13 8.06
C VAL A 53 -2.46 -24.08 7.07
N LYS A 54 -1.73 -24.78 6.21
CA LYS A 54 -2.29 -25.79 5.31
C LYS A 54 -3.00 -26.88 6.11
N LYS A 55 -2.38 -27.48 7.12
CA LYS A 55 -3.00 -28.55 7.92
C LYS A 55 -4.31 -28.13 8.61
N PHE A 56 -4.46 -26.85 8.96
CA PHE A 56 -5.70 -26.34 9.56
C PHE A 56 -6.74 -25.88 8.53
N VAL A 57 -6.29 -25.27 7.44
CA VAL A 57 -7.16 -24.68 6.40
C VAL A 57 -7.61 -25.73 5.39
N GLU A 58 -6.82 -26.77 5.15
CA GLU A 58 -7.08 -27.85 4.19
C GLU A 58 -8.31 -28.70 4.55
N PRO A 59 -8.49 -29.22 5.79
CA PRO A 59 -9.70 -29.95 6.16
C PRO A 59 -10.96 -29.06 6.20
N ALA A 60 -10.84 -27.77 6.54
CA ALA A 60 -11.94 -26.82 6.49
C ALA A 60 -12.31 -26.45 5.04
N GLY A 61 -11.30 -26.25 4.19
CA GLY A 61 -11.44 -25.93 2.77
C GLY A 61 -11.91 -27.11 1.93
N GLN A 62 -11.61 -28.35 2.33
CA GLN A 62 -12.15 -29.56 1.72
C GLN A 62 -13.61 -29.80 2.12
N ARG A 63 -14.03 -29.47 3.35
CA ARG A 63 -15.44 -29.60 3.82
C ARG A 63 -16.37 -28.53 3.27
N LEU A 64 -15.99 -27.25 3.38
CA LEU A 64 -16.62 -26.18 2.60
C LEU A 64 -16.53 -26.49 1.11
N GLY A 65 -15.48 -27.22 0.75
CA GLY A 65 -15.17 -27.52 -0.61
C GLY A 65 -16.05 -28.58 -1.28
N GLY A 66 -16.41 -29.62 -0.54
CA GLY A 66 -17.37 -30.64 -0.96
C GLY A 66 -18.79 -30.11 -1.00
N LEU A 67 -19.14 -29.20 -0.07
CA LEU A 67 -20.46 -28.55 -0.01
C LEU A 67 -20.68 -27.49 -1.10
N LEU A 68 -19.64 -26.74 -1.46
CA LEU A 68 -19.71 -25.71 -2.51
C LEU A 68 -19.48 -26.25 -3.94
N GLY A 69 -19.11 -27.53 -4.09
CA GLY A 69 -19.06 -28.27 -5.37
C GLY A 69 -18.71 -27.42 -6.60
N SER A 70 -19.64 -27.38 -7.57
CA SER A 70 -19.57 -26.63 -8.83
C SER A 70 -19.69 -25.10 -8.68
N TYR A 71 -20.19 -24.59 -7.55
CA TYR A 71 -20.33 -23.14 -7.26
C TYR A 71 -19.04 -22.47 -6.81
N LYS A 72 -18.01 -23.25 -6.46
CA LYS A 72 -16.68 -22.71 -6.19
C LYS A 72 -16.09 -21.94 -7.36
N GLN A 73 -16.21 -22.50 -8.56
CA GLN A 73 -15.59 -21.94 -9.76
C GLN A 73 -16.11 -20.52 -10.04
N PRO A 74 -17.43 -20.26 -10.08
CA PRO A 74 -17.95 -18.91 -10.28
C PRO A 74 -17.68 -17.99 -9.08
N LEU A 75 -17.70 -18.48 -7.84
CA LEU A 75 -17.41 -17.65 -6.67
C LEU A 75 -15.94 -17.19 -6.64
N LEU A 76 -15.00 -18.10 -6.87
CA LEU A 76 -13.58 -17.76 -6.92
C LEU A 76 -13.26 -16.83 -8.09
N TYR A 77 -13.93 -17.03 -9.23
CA TYR A 77 -13.83 -16.13 -10.38
C TYR A 77 -14.39 -14.73 -10.05
N ASN A 78 -15.58 -14.62 -9.47
CA ASN A 78 -16.17 -13.34 -9.10
C ASN A 78 -15.33 -12.61 -8.05
N LEU A 79 -14.76 -13.34 -7.09
CA LEU A 79 -13.83 -12.78 -6.10
C LEU A 79 -12.53 -12.31 -6.73
N SER A 80 -11.99 -13.03 -7.71
CA SER A 80 -10.76 -12.61 -8.40
C SER A 80 -10.99 -11.35 -9.23
N VAL A 81 -12.10 -11.30 -9.98
CA VAL A 81 -12.51 -10.10 -10.73
C VAL A 81 -12.75 -8.92 -9.79
N THR A 82 -13.52 -9.12 -8.71
CA THR A 82 -13.77 -8.08 -7.71
C THR A 82 -12.47 -7.58 -7.08
N ARG A 83 -11.52 -8.48 -6.80
CA ARG A 83 -10.20 -8.11 -6.28
C ARG A 83 -9.43 -7.22 -7.26
N GLU A 84 -9.43 -7.54 -8.55
CA GLU A 84 -8.75 -6.70 -9.56
C GLU A 84 -9.44 -5.34 -9.70
N ILE A 85 -10.78 -5.29 -9.65
CA ILE A 85 -11.52 -4.02 -9.62
C ILE A 85 -11.12 -3.19 -8.41
N ILE A 86 -11.07 -3.77 -7.21
CA ILE A 86 -10.66 -3.07 -5.99
C ILE A 86 -9.25 -2.50 -6.13
N LYS A 87 -8.31 -3.23 -6.73
CA LYS A 87 -6.94 -2.72 -6.97
C LYS A 87 -6.93 -1.54 -7.93
N GLN A 88 -7.70 -1.61 -9.00
CA GLN A 88 -7.81 -0.51 -9.97
C GLN A 88 -8.37 0.73 -9.30
N VAL A 89 -9.45 0.58 -8.54
CA VAL A 89 -10.04 1.67 -7.75
C VAL A 89 -9.04 2.22 -6.74
N TYR A 90 -8.29 1.38 -6.04
CA TYR A 90 -7.28 1.81 -5.08
C TYR A 90 -6.23 2.76 -5.69
N VAL A 91 -5.75 2.42 -6.89
CA VAL A 91 -4.77 3.24 -7.62
C VAL A 91 -5.43 4.48 -8.22
N ALA A 92 -6.62 4.33 -8.83
CA ALA A 92 -7.35 5.42 -9.48
C ALA A 92 -7.78 6.49 -8.47
N GLU A 93 -8.33 6.09 -7.32
CA GLU A 93 -8.80 6.97 -6.25
C GLU A 93 -7.68 7.47 -5.33
N ARG A 94 -6.42 7.13 -5.65
CA ARG A 94 -5.25 7.51 -4.86
C ARG A 94 -5.40 7.19 -3.37
N LEU A 95 -5.94 6.03 -3.06
CA LEU A 95 -6.01 5.50 -1.68
C LEU A 95 -4.62 5.07 -1.15
N GLN A 96 -3.58 5.24 -1.97
CA GLN A 96 -2.19 5.14 -1.54
C GLN A 96 -1.85 6.22 -0.50
N PRO A 97 -1.01 5.90 0.50
CA PRO A 97 -0.64 6.86 1.53
C PRO A 97 -0.03 8.12 0.89
N PRO A 98 -0.51 9.32 1.26
CA PRO A 98 -0.01 10.56 0.69
C PRO A 98 1.43 10.83 1.12
N SER A 99 2.10 11.72 0.38
CA SER A 99 3.46 12.12 0.71
C SER A 99 3.51 12.87 2.05
N LEU A 100 4.65 12.80 2.76
CA LEU A 100 4.81 13.47 4.05
C LEU A 100 4.64 15.00 3.95
N SER A 101 5.01 15.60 2.83
CA SER A 101 4.78 17.03 2.59
C SER A 101 3.28 17.34 2.47
N SER A 102 2.52 16.50 1.75
CA SER A 102 1.06 16.65 1.64
C SER A 102 0.38 16.59 3.01
N ILE A 103 0.81 15.68 3.90
CA ILE A 103 0.29 15.57 5.26
C ILE A 103 0.56 16.85 6.05
N ARG A 104 1.80 17.36 6.01
CA ARG A 104 2.18 18.61 6.71
C ARG A 104 1.36 19.80 6.22
N THR A 105 1.20 19.95 4.90
CA THR A 105 0.43 21.04 4.31
C THR A 105 -1.05 20.94 4.67
N ALA A 106 -1.63 19.74 4.64
CA ALA A 106 -3.02 19.52 5.03
C ALA A 106 -3.23 19.92 6.50
N TYR A 107 -2.36 19.48 7.41
CA TYR A 107 -2.45 19.83 8.82
C TYR A 107 -2.30 21.34 9.07
N ALA A 108 -1.30 21.98 8.43
CA ALA A 108 -1.10 23.42 8.55
C ALA A 108 -2.33 24.22 8.08
N THR A 109 -2.96 23.77 7.00
CA THR A 109 -4.18 24.39 6.45
C THR A 109 -5.39 24.16 7.35
N LEU A 110 -5.51 22.97 7.94
CA LEU A 110 -6.62 22.62 8.82
C LEU A 110 -6.55 23.43 10.12
N VAL A 111 -5.35 23.56 10.70
CA VAL A 111 -5.12 24.38 11.89
C VAL A 111 -5.40 25.86 11.59
N SER A 112 -4.88 26.40 10.48
CA SER A 112 -5.10 27.82 10.15
C SER A 112 -6.57 28.17 9.94
N ARG A 113 -7.35 27.25 9.35
CA ARG A 113 -8.81 27.38 9.21
C ARG A 113 -9.54 27.23 10.54
N ALA A 114 -9.15 26.26 11.36
CA ALA A 114 -9.81 25.98 12.64
C ALA A 114 -9.71 27.15 13.62
N ILE A 115 -8.58 27.87 13.64
CA ILE A 115 -8.39 29.03 14.53
C ILE A 115 -8.98 30.33 13.97
N SER A 116 -9.41 30.35 12.71
CA SER A 116 -9.94 31.55 12.06
C SER A 116 -11.44 31.73 12.36
N PRO A 117 -11.86 32.80 13.05
CA PRO A 117 -13.27 33.05 13.30
C PRO A 117 -14.06 33.40 12.02
N ALA A 118 -13.36 33.92 11.00
CA ALA A 118 -13.96 34.25 9.71
C ALA A 118 -14.38 32.99 8.95
N TYR A 119 -13.56 31.93 9.01
CA TYR A 119 -13.87 30.65 8.38
C TYR A 119 -15.15 30.03 8.96
N TRP A 120 -15.31 30.03 10.28
CA TRP A 120 -16.51 29.48 10.91
C TRP A 120 -17.78 30.28 10.58
N ARG A 121 -17.68 31.61 10.47
CA ARG A 121 -18.80 32.44 10.01
C ARG A 121 -19.22 32.09 8.59
N GLU A 122 -18.26 31.93 7.69
CA GLU A 122 -18.50 31.54 6.30
C GLU A 122 -19.12 30.14 6.20
N VAL A 123 -18.58 29.15 6.92
CA VAL A 123 -19.11 27.77 6.97
C VAL A 123 -20.57 27.73 7.41
N VAL A 124 -20.95 28.54 8.41
CA VAL A 124 -22.32 28.60 8.90
C VAL A 124 -23.22 29.30 7.87
N GLN A 125 -22.78 30.41 7.28
CA GLN A 125 -23.55 31.15 6.28
C GLN A 125 -23.79 30.33 5.00
N ASN A 126 -22.79 29.56 4.59
CA ASN A 126 -22.86 28.71 3.39
C ASN A 126 -23.55 27.36 3.65
N GLY A 127 -23.94 27.06 4.90
CA GLY A 127 -24.56 25.78 5.26
C GLY A 127 -23.61 24.57 5.24
N GLU A 128 -22.29 24.79 5.14
CA GLU A 128 -21.29 23.72 5.08
C GLU A 128 -21.09 22.99 6.41
N ILE A 129 -21.65 23.52 7.51
CA ILE A 129 -21.54 22.92 8.85
C ILE A 129 -22.02 21.47 8.88
N LEU A 130 -23.06 21.13 8.11
CA LEU A 130 -23.55 19.76 7.99
C LEU A 130 -22.54 18.84 7.33
N ARG A 131 -21.86 19.33 6.28
CA ARG A 131 -20.81 18.57 5.58
C ARG A 131 -19.62 18.29 6.50
N ILE A 132 -19.21 19.28 7.29
CA ILE A 132 -18.17 19.09 8.32
C ILE A 132 -18.60 18.06 9.36
N GLY A 133 -19.87 18.08 9.77
CA GLY A 133 -20.44 17.08 10.68
C GLY A 133 -20.40 15.66 10.11
N VAL A 134 -20.81 15.48 8.84
CA VAL A 134 -20.74 14.18 8.15
C VAL A 134 -19.29 13.70 8.06
N TYR A 135 -18.36 14.56 7.66
CA TYR A 135 -16.93 14.21 7.63
C TYR A 135 -16.36 13.90 9.01
N GLY A 136 -16.84 14.56 10.07
CA GLY A 136 -16.51 14.22 11.45
C GLY A 136 -16.98 12.82 11.84
N LEU A 137 -18.19 12.44 11.43
CA LEU A 137 -18.74 11.10 11.66
C LEU A 137 -17.98 10.03 10.87
N GLU A 138 -17.63 10.30 9.61
CA GLU A 138 -16.80 9.43 8.80
C GLU A 138 -15.41 9.22 9.43
N ALA A 139 -14.77 10.30 9.88
CA ALA A 139 -13.49 10.24 10.58
C ALA A 139 -13.58 9.42 11.88
N TYR A 140 -14.68 9.57 12.64
CA TYR A 140 -14.95 8.77 13.82
C TYR A 140 -15.12 7.28 13.49
N GLY A 141 -15.81 6.97 12.39
CA GLY A 141 -15.95 5.60 11.89
C GLY A 141 -14.59 4.98 11.55
N ILE A 142 -13.75 5.70 10.79
CA ILE A 142 -12.39 5.25 10.44
C ILE A 142 -11.54 5.04 11.70
N PHE A 143 -11.63 5.94 12.68
CA PHE A 143 -10.94 5.80 13.96
C PHE A 143 -11.34 4.49 14.69
N LYS A 144 -12.64 4.16 14.72
CA LYS A 144 -13.13 2.92 15.33
C LYS A 144 -12.69 1.66 14.59
N ILE A 145 -12.63 1.71 13.26
CA ILE A 145 -12.04 0.62 12.46
C ILE A 145 -10.56 0.44 12.82
N GLY A 146 -9.81 1.53 12.98
CA GLY A 146 -8.43 1.50 13.46
C GLY A 146 -8.31 0.86 14.86
N GLU A 147 -9.22 1.19 15.77
CA GLU A 147 -9.30 0.60 17.11
C GLU A 147 -9.57 -0.92 17.06
N ILE A 148 -10.48 -1.37 16.17
CA ILE A 148 -10.75 -2.80 15.91
C ILE A 148 -9.50 -3.52 15.41
N LEU A 149 -8.77 -2.93 14.46
CA LEU A 149 -7.52 -3.48 13.94
C LEU A 149 -6.42 -3.52 15.01
N GLY A 150 -6.28 -2.45 15.80
CA GLY A 150 -5.30 -2.35 16.87
C GLY A 150 -5.55 -3.35 18.00
N ARG A 151 -6.81 -3.54 18.41
CA ARG A 151 -7.19 -4.53 19.43
C ARG A 151 -7.32 -5.96 18.89
N ARG A 152 -7.36 -6.13 17.55
CA ARG A 152 -7.58 -7.41 16.84
C ARG A 152 -8.86 -8.14 17.27
N SER A 153 -9.88 -7.41 17.70
CA SER A 153 -11.18 -7.91 18.14
C SER A 153 -12.30 -7.01 17.60
N LEU A 154 -13.37 -7.63 17.09
CA LEU A 154 -14.52 -6.94 16.54
C LEU A 154 -15.41 -6.34 17.64
N VAL A 155 -15.48 -6.99 18.80
CA VAL A 155 -16.35 -6.60 19.93
C VAL A 155 -15.55 -6.66 21.22
N GLY A 156 -15.55 -5.54 21.96
CA GLY A 156 -14.93 -5.44 23.28
C GLY A 156 -13.42 -5.74 23.32
N TYR A 157 -12.88 -5.74 24.54
CA TYR A 157 -11.54 -6.26 24.82
C TYR A 157 -11.66 -7.71 25.27
N ASN A 158 -10.83 -8.59 24.71
CA ASN A 158 -10.66 -9.93 25.24
C ASN A 158 -9.83 -9.82 26.53
N VAL A 159 -10.53 -9.57 27.64
CA VAL A 159 -9.98 -9.71 28.99
C VAL A 159 -10.43 -11.08 29.50
N GLN A 160 -9.53 -12.05 29.38
CA GLN A 160 -9.60 -13.35 30.07
C GLN A 160 -8.33 -13.50 30.89
#